data_AF-A0A0H4QA92-F1
#
_entry.id   AF-A0A0H4QA92-F1
#
_cell.length_a   1.000
_cell.length_b   1.000
_cell.length_c   1.000
_cell.angle_alpha   90.00
_cell.angle_beta   90.00
_cell.angle_gamma   90.00
#
_symmetry.space_group_name_H-M   'P 1'
#
loop_
_entity.id
_entity.type
_entity.pdbx_description
1 polymer ?
#
loop_
_entity_poly.entity_id
_entity_poly.type
_entity_poly.pdbx_seq_one_letter_code
_entity_poly.pdbx_strand_id
1 'polypeptide(L)'
;DMVRAGATRADLCARFALKDTPAALRWLEENQLEEGRECLLRRVISSDGRSRGFINGTAVPLSQLRELGQLLIQIHGQHAHQLLTKSEHQKSLLDGYANEAPLTQEMAARYQLWHQSCRDLAHHQQQSQERAARAELLQYQLKELNEFNPQPGEFEQIDEEYKRLANSGQLLTTSQQALAILADGEDINLQSRLYTAKQLVTELAGMDGKLS
;
A
#
# COMPACT_ATOMS: atom_id res chain seq x y z
N ASP A 1 51.48 -7.13 16.65
CA ASP A 1 52.11 -8.38 17.12
C ASP A 1 51.51 -9.70 16.62
N MET A 2 50.47 -9.73 15.76
CA MET A 2 49.92 -11.00 15.22
C MET A 2 50.64 -11.54 13.97
N VAL A 3 51.44 -10.72 13.28
CA VAL A 3 52.25 -11.12 12.12
C VAL A 3 53.71 -10.96 12.52
N ARG A 4 54.52 -12.01 12.30
CA ARG A 4 55.96 -12.02 12.65
C ARG A 4 56.68 -10.88 11.92
N ALA A 5 57.59 -10.19 12.62
CA ALA A 5 58.39 -9.10 12.05
C ALA A 5 59.12 -9.57 10.77
N GLY A 6 59.00 -8.80 9.69
CA GLY A 6 59.55 -9.14 8.37
C GLY A 6 58.66 -10.03 7.49
N ALA A 7 57.53 -10.53 7.98
CA ALA A 7 56.57 -11.30 7.17
C ALA A 7 55.41 -10.44 6.66
N THR A 8 54.91 -10.74 5.45
CA THR A 8 53.80 -10.03 4.81
C THR A 8 52.41 -10.51 5.27
N ARG A 9 52.31 -11.72 5.82
CA ARG A 9 51.08 -12.29 6.35
C ARG A 9 51.32 -13.43 7.35
N ALA A 10 50.30 -13.74 8.14
CA ALA A 10 50.19 -14.95 8.97
C ALA A 10 48.98 -15.77 8.51
N ASP A 11 49.20 -17.06 8.27
CA ASP A 11 48.16 -18.02 7.92
C ASP A 11 47.94 -18.97 9.10
N LEU A 12 46.73 -18.98 9.64
CA LEU A 12 46.28 -19.93 10.65
C LEU A 12 45.38 -20.96 9.98
N CYS A 13 45.67 -22.25 10.14
CA CYS A 13 44.87 -23.35 9.61
C CYS A 13 44.55 -24.34 10.72
N ALA A 14 43.33 -24.84 10.75
CA ALA A 14 42.88 -25.90 11.65
C ALA A 14 42.00 -26.88 10.91
N ARG A 15 42.17 -28.17 11.19
CA ARG A 15 41.36 -29.27 10.64
C ARG A 15 40.64 -29.96 11.78
N PHE A 16 39.35 -30.17 11.60
CA PHE A 16 38.49 -30.84 12.58
C PHE A 16 37.83 -32.05 11.93
N ALA A 17 37.79 -33.16 12.68
CA ALA A 17 36.91 -34.28 12.36
C ALA A 17 35.53 -34.00 12.98
N LEU A 18 34.46 -34.14 12.20
CA LEU A 18 33.09 -33.77 12.62
C LEU A 18 32.30 -34.94 13.22
N LYS A 19 32.95 -36.08 13.48
CA LYS A 19 32.28 -37.31 13.91
C LYS A 19 31.48 -37.14 15.20
N ASP A 20 32.00 -36.34 16.14
CA ASP A 20 31.42 -36.16 17.48
C ASP A 20 30.83 -34.74 17.68
N THR A 21 30.63 -33.98 16.60
CA THR A 21 30.13 -32.59 16.64
C THR A 21 28.95 -32.36 15.67
N PRO A 22 27.78 -33.00 15.91
CA PRO A 22 26.63 -32.93 15.02
C PRO A 22 26.02 -31.51 14.90
N ALA A 23 26.26 -30.62 15.86
CA ALA A 23 25.85 -29.23 15.77
C ALA A 23 26.68 -28.46 14.72
N ALA A 24 27.98 -28.70 14.65
CA ALA A 24 28.86 -28.07 13.67
C ALA A 24 28.59 -28.59 12.25
N LEU A 25 28.26 -29.89 12.11
CA LEU A 25 27.86 -30.46 10.82
C LEU A 25 26.59 -29.81 10.27
N ARG A 26 25.52 -29.71 11.08
CA ARG A 26 24.27 -29.04 10.67
C ARG A 26 24.50 -27.58 10.30
N TRP A 27 25.30 -26.87 11.07
CA TRP A 27 25.63 -25.47 10.76
C TRP A 27 26.33 -25.35 9.41
N LEU A 28 27.26 -26.25 9.08
CA LEU A 28 27.94 -26.28 7.78
C LEU A 28 26.96 -26.55 6.64
N GLU A 29 26.04 -27.51 6.80
CA GLU A 29 25.00 -27.84 5.81
C GLU A 29 24.03 -26.65 5.58
N GLU A 30 23.56 -26.01 6.66
CA GLU A 30 22.68 -24.84 6.59
C GLU A 30 23.34 -23.66 5.85
N ASN A 31 24.66 -23.53 5.97
CA ASN A 31 25.44 -22.48 5.32
C ASN A 31 26.04 -22.92 3.97
N GLN A 32 25.79 -24.14 3.49
CA GLN A 32 26.34 -24.71 2.25
C GLN A 32 27.88 -24.69 2.21
N LEU A 33 28.50 -25.08 3.32
CA LEU A 33 29.95 -25.09 3.52
C LEU A 33 30.50 -26.47 3.87
N GLU A 34 29.70 -27.53 3.77
CA GLU A 34 30.07 -28.89 4.13
C GLU A 34 31.11 -29.50 3.18
N GLU A 35 32.04 -30.28 3.74
CA GLU A 35 33.04 -31.04 2.98
C GLU A 35 33.22 -32.43 3.60
N GLY A 36 32.22 -33.29 3.37
CA GLY A 36 32.19 -34.64 3.92
C GLY A 36 32.07 -34.65 5.45
N ARG A 37 33.06 -35.24 6.14
CA ARG A 37 33.07 -35.37 7.61
C ARG A 37 34.19 -34.58 8.27
N GLU A 38 34.76 -33.63 7.55
CA GLU A 38 35.84 -32.79 8.05
C GLU A 38 35.53 -31.32 7.83
N CYS A 39 36.18 -30.47 8.62
CA CYS A 39 36.11 -29.03 8.47
C CYS A 39 37.51 -28.45 8.51
N LEU A 40 37.86 -27.69 7.47
CA LEU A 40 39.08 -26.92 7.34
C LEU A 40 38.78 -25.45 7.57
N LEU A 41 39.23 -24.92 8.70
CA LEU A 41 39.21 -23.49 8.99
C LEU A 41 40.55 -22.87 8.61
N ARG A 42 40.52 -21.77 7.88
CA ARG A 42 41.71 -20.97 7.61
C ARG A 42 41.45 -19.49 7.85
N ARG A 43 42.35 -18.84 8.58
CA ARG A 43 42.34 -17.39 8.78
C ARG A 43 43.66 -16.81 8.32
N VAL A 44 43.59 -15.84 7.41
CA VAL A 44 44.75 -15.11 6.88
C VAL A 44 44.74 -13.71 7.48
N ILE A 45 45.86 -13.29 8.05
CA ILE A 45 46.07 -11.95 8.61
C ILE A 45 47.23 -11.30 7.87
N SER A 46 46.94 -10.24 7.12
CA SER A 46 47.95 -9.47 6.41
C SER A 46 48.70 -8.51 7.34
N SER A 47 49.93 -8.14 6.99
CA SER A 47 50.73 -7.16 7.76
C SER A 47 50.09 -5.78 7.86
N ASP A 48 49.15 -5.45 6.97
CA ASP A 48 48.35 -4.23 6.97
C ASP A 48 47.10 -4.30 7.87
N GLY A 49 46.90 -5.41 8.59
CA GLY A 49 45.79 -5.62 9.52
C GLY A 49 44.53 -6.21 8.89
N ARG A 50 44.46 -6.38 7.56
CA ARG A 50 43.30 -7.04 6.92
C ARG A 50 43.26 -8.53 7.28
N SER A 51 42.07 -9.01 7.65
CA SER A 51 41.85 -10.43 7.99
C SER A 51 40.81 -11.06 7.08
N ARG A 52 41.08 -12.27 6.59
CA ARG A 52 40.18 -13.06 5.75
C ARG A 52 39.96 -14.43 6.38
N GLY A 53 38.72 -14.90 6.36
CA GLY A 53 38.33 -16.23 6.84
C GLY A 53 37.97 -17.14 5.68
N PHE A 54 38.25 -18.42 5.84
CA PHE A 54 37.89 -19.48 4.90
C PHE A 54 37.40 -20.71 5.67
N ILE A 55 36.36 -21.34 5.14
CA ILE A 55 35.81 -22.62 5.62
C ILE A 55 35.76 -23.54 4.40
N ASN A 56 36.43 -24.69 4.46
CA ASN A 56 36.45 -25.69 3.37
C ASN A 56 36.80 -25.06 1.99
N GLY A 57 37.77 -24.14 2.00
CA GLY A 57 38.23 -23.42 0.81
C GLY A 57 37.37 -22.21 0.41
N THR A 58 36.15 -22.07 0.91
CA THR A 58 35.24 -20.96 0.61
C THR A 58 35.52 -19.75 1.50
N ALA A 59 35.61 -18.56 0.90
CA ALA A 59 35.83 -17.31 1.64
C ALA A 59 34.56 -16.90 2.40
N VAL A 60 34.69 -16.63 3.70
CA VAL A 60 33.57 -16.29 4.59
C VAL A 60 33.85 -15.06 5.45
N PRO A 61 32.80 -14.36 5.91
CA PRO A 61 32.93 -13.33 6.93
C PRO A 61 33.55 -13.88 8.23
N LEU A 62 34.27 -13.02 8.95
CA LEU A 62 34.88 -13.40 10.23
C LEU A 62 33.83 -13.76 11.30
N SER A 63 32.60 -13.25 11.19
CA SER A 63 31.48 -13.62 12.06
C SER A 63 31.12 -15.10 11.93
N GLN A 64 30.99 -15.61 10.70
CA GLN A 64 30.73 -17.04 10.43
C GLN A 64 31.87 -17.92 10.95
N LEU A 65 33.13 -17.51 10.76
CA LEU A 65 34.28 -18.24 11.29
C LEU A 65 34.29 -18.27 12.83
N ARG A 66 33.80 -17.21 13.48
CA ARG A 66 33.64 -17.16 14.95
C ARG A 66 32.48 -18.02 15.43
N GLU A 67 31.36 -18.02 14.72
CA GLU A 67 30.16 -18.80 15.05
C GLU A 67 30.45 -20.29 14.99
N LEU A 68 30.98 -20.77 13.87
CA LEU A 68 31.41 -22.16 13.73
C LEU A 68 32.56 -22.50 14.69
N GLY A 69 33.49 -21.57 14.92
CA GLY A 69 34.55 -21.73 15.91
C GLY A 69 34.05 -21.98 17.33
N GLN A 70 32.90 -21.42 17.73
CA GLN A 70 32.29 -21.67 19.05
C GLN A 70 31.72 -23.10 19.17
N LEU A 71 31.35 -23.73 18.05
CA LEU A 71 30.86 -25.12 18.02
C LEU A 71 32.02 -26.13 18.00
N LEU A 72 33.16 -25.75 17.44
CA LEU A 72 34.31 -26.65 17.20
C LEU A 72 35.43 -26.54 18.23
N ILE A 73 35.61 -25.36 18.83
CA ILE A 73 36.76 -25.08 19.70
C ILE A 73 36.25 -24.55 21.03
N GLN A 74 36.44 -25.35 22.09
CA GLN A 74 36.24 -24.90 23.45
C GLN A 74 37.60 -24.58 24.09
N ILE A 75 38.03 -23.32 23.99
CA ILE A 75 39.29 -22.87 24.63
C ILE A 75 39.04 -22.78 26.14
N HIS A 76 39.54 -23.76 26.89
CA HIS A 76 39.51 -23.75 28.35
C HIS A 76 40.58 -22.77 28.85
N GLY A 77 40.18 -21.53 29.15
CA GLY A 77 41.04 -20.41 29.57
C GLY A 77 40.22 -19.15 29.92
N GLN A 78 40.83 -17.96 29.96
CA GLN A 78 40.17 -16.70 30.38
C GLN A 78 38.86 -16.37 29.63
N HIS A 79 38.62 -16.95 28.44
CA HIS A 79 37.40 -16.77 27.65
C HIS A 79 36.23 -17.68 28.03
N ALA A 80 36.44 -18.75 28.81
CA ALA A 80 35.35 -19.59 29.33
C ALA A 80 34.41 -18.78 30.26
N HIS A 81 34.96 -17.78 30.95
CA HIS A 81 34.18 -16.83 31.75
C HIS A 81 33.19 -16.01 30.90
N GLN A 82 33.48 -15.75 29.61
CA GLN A 82 32.61 -14.94 28.75
C GLN A 82 31.34 -15.68 28.28
N LEU A 83 31.35 -17.02 28.25
CA LEU A 83 30.13 -17.79 27.98
C LEU A 83 29.26 -17.90 29.23
N LEU A 84 29.89 -18.09 30.39
CA LEU A 84 29.19 -18.14 31.69
C LEU A 84 28.54 -16.83 32.10
N THR A 85 28.90 -15.68 31.50
CA THR A 85 28.21 -14.40 31.72
C THR A 85 27.03 -14.17 30.77
N LYS A 86 26.84 -15.00 29.74
CA LYS A 86 25.70 -14.88 28.83
C LYS A 86 24.45 -15.48 29.49
N SER A 87 23.41 -14.66 29.63
CA SER A 87 22.13 -15.05 30.23
C SER A 87 21.51 -16.28 29.55
N GLU A 88 21.58 -16.37 28.23
CA GLU A 88 21.07 -17.52 27.47
C GLU A 88 21.79 -18.83 27.82
N HIS A 89 23.12 -18.77 27.99
CA HIS A 89 23.91 -19.94 28.34
C HIS A 89 23.68 -20.35 29.80
N GLN A 90 23.62 -19.38 30.72
CA GLN A 90 23.25 -19.63 32.12
C GLN A 90 21.88 -20.30 32.24
N LYS A 91 20.88 -19.80 31.50
CA LYS A 91 19.55 -20.40 31.42
C LYS A 91 19.63 -21.83 30.89
N SER A 92 20.33 -22.06 29.78
CA SER A 92 20.47 -23.41 29.21
C SER A 92 21.13 -24.39 30.19
N LEU A 93 22.11 -23.92 30.98
CA LEU A 93 22.73 -24.74 32.02
C LEU A 93 21.74 -25.06 33.15
N LEU A 94 20.93 -24.09 33.58
CA LEU A 94 19.91 -24.28 34.63
C LEU A 94 18.78 -25.21 34.15
N ASP A 95 18.28 -25.01 32.93
CA ASP A 95 17.26 -25.86 32.31
C ASP A 95 17.80 -27.28 32.12
N GLY A 96 19.07 -27.43 31.74
CA GLY A 96 19.76 -28.72 31.64
C GLY A 96 19.94 -29.42 32.98
N TYR A 97 20.21 -28.66 34.06
CA TYR A 97 20.27 -29.20 35.42
C TYR A 97 18.89 -29.66 35.92
N ALA A 98 17.84 -28.89 35.64
CA ALA A 98 16.46 -29.28 35.98
C ALA A 98 16.02 -30.55 35.22
N ASN A 99 16.54 -30.75 34.00
CA ASN A 99 16.29 -31.93 33.15
C ASN A 99 14.80 -32.19 32.84
N GLU A 100 13.99 -31.12 32.82
CA GLU A 100 12.56 -31.15 32.52
C GLU A 100 12.28 -30.70 31.07
N ALA A 101 12.91 -31.39 30.11
CA ALA A 101 12.75 -31.11 28.68
C ALA A 101 11.28 -31.12 28.19
N PRO A 102 10.40 -32.03 28.67
CA PRO A 102 8.99 -32.03 28.26
C PRO A 102 8.26 -30.75 28.69
N LEU A 103 8.52 -30.26 29.90
CA LEU A 103 7.86 -29.07 30.44
C LEU A 103 8.30 -27.79 29.71
N THR A 104 9.59 -27.68 29.38
CA THR A 104 10.12 -26.55 28.61
C THR A 104 9.59 -26.54 27.17
N GLN A 105 9.43 -27.71 26.55
CA GLN A 105 8.78 -27.83 25.24
C GLN A 105 7.30 -27.45 25.28
N GLU A 106 6.55 -27.92 26.29
CA GLU A 106 5.14 -27.53 26.44
C GLU A 106 5.02 -26.01 26.64
N MET A 107 5.84 -25.42 27.53
CA MET A 107 5.87 -23.97 27.75
C MET A 107 6.14 -23.21 26.44
N ALA A 108 7.12 -23.65 25.64
CA ALA A 108 7.44 -23.02 24.36
C ALA A 108 6.25 -23.09 23.38
N ALA A 109 5.58 -24.23 23.28
CA ALA A 109 4.40 -24.39 22.42
C ALA A 109 3.23 -23.50 22.88
N ARG A 110 2.96 -23.44 24.20
CA ARG A 110 1.93 -22.56 24.77
C ARG A 110 2.24 -21.08 24.52
N TYR A 111 3.50 -20.70 24.67
CA TYR A 111 3.96 -19.35 24.40
C TYR A 111 3.76 -18.96 22.93
N GLN A 112 4.13 -19.85 21.99
CA GLN A 112 3.90 -19.64 20.56
C GLN A 112 2.41 -19.48 20.24
N LEU A 113 1.56 -20.33 20.79
CA LEU A 113 0.11 -20.24 20.60
C LEU A 113 -0.47 -18.94 21.14
N TRP A 114 -0.06 -18.54 22.35
CA TRP A 114 -0.46 -17.26 22.95
C TRP A 114 -0.04 -16.08 22.07
N HIS A 115 1.22 -16.06 21.64
CA HIS A 115 1.74 -14.99 20.82
C HIS A 115 1.02 -14.90 19.46
N GLN A 116 0.71 -16.05 18.84
CA GLN A 116 -0.08 -16.08 17.61
C GLN A 116 -1.49 -15.52 17.84
N SER A 117 -2.15 -15.96 18.92
CA SER A 117 -3.50 -15.48 19.28
C SER A 117 -3.52 -13.97 19.53
N CYS A 118 -2.48 -13.40 20.14
CA CYS A 118 -2.36 -11.96 20.31
C CYS A 118 -2.21 -11.21 18.98
N ARG A 119 -1.47 -11.77 18.01
CA ARG A 119 -1.33 -11.18 16.67
C ARG A 119 -2.66 -11.22 15.92
N ASP A 120 -3.37 -12.34 15.98
CA ASP A 120 -4.67 -12.51 15.32
C ASP A 120 -5.72 -11.57 15.92
N LEU A 121 -5.72 -11.41 17.25
CA LEU A 121 -6.58 -10.45 17.94
C LEU A 121 -6.31 -9.01 17.47
N ALA A 122 -5.04 -8.58 17.44
CA ALA A 122 -4.68 -7.24 16.98
C ALA A 122 -5.11 -7.00 15.53
N HIS A 123 -4.92 -8.00 14.66
CA HIS A 123 -5.34 -7.94 13.26
C HIS A 123 -6.86 -7.78 13.12
N HIS A 124 -7.64 -8.59 13.84
CA HIS A 124 -9.11 -8.49 13.80
C HIS A 124 -9.66 -7.20 14.41
N GLN A 125 -9.00 -6.67 15.46
CA GLN A 125 -9.36 -5.36 16.02
C GLN A 125 -9.18 -4.24 14.99
N GLN A 126 -8.05 -4.24 14.26
CA GLN A 126 -7.82 -3.27 13.19
C GLN A 126 -8.88 -3.39 12.09
N GLN A 127 -9.14 -4.61 11.59
CA GLN A 127 -10.18 -4.85 10.59
C GLN A 127 -11.58 -4.44 11.06
N SER A 128 -11.87 -4.56 12.36
CA SER A 128 -13.15 -4.13 12.93
C SER A 128 -13.30 -2.62 12.87
N GLN A 129 -12.24 -1.87 13.19
CA GLN A 129 -12.26 -0.41 13.11
C GLN A 129 -12.43 0.08 11.67
N GLU A 130 -11.70 -0.51 10.73
CA GLU A 130 -11.81 -0.19 9.29
C GLU A 130 -13.22 -0.47 8.75
N ARG A 131 -13.83 -1.60 9.15
CA ARG A 131 -15.21 -1.93 8.78
C ARG A 131 -16.23 -0.97 9.37
N ALA A 132 -16.05 -0.56 10.63
CA ALA A 132 -16.93 0.42 11.27
C ALA A 132 -16.90 1.77 10.55
N ALA A 133 -15.70 2.30 10.27
CA ALA A 133 -15.54 3.55 9.54
C ALA A 133 -16.15 3.47 8.12
N ARG A 134 -15.97 2.34 7.42
CA ARG A 134 -16.58 2.13 6.11
C ARG A 134 -18.11 2.07 6.18
N ALA A 135 -18.66 1.42 7.20
CA ALA A 135 -20.10 1.35 7.39
C ALA A 135 -20.70 2.73 7.65
N GLU A 136 -20.03 3.55 8.46
CA GLU A 136 -20.45 4.94 8.72
C GLU A 136 -20.42 5.80 7.44
N LEU A 137 -19.34 5.71 6.65
CA LEU A 137 -19.25 6.41 5.36
C LEU A 137 -20.37 6.00 4.40
N LEU A 138 -20.64 4.68 4.28
CA LEU A 138 -21.70 4.18 3.42
C LEU A 138 -23.08 4.63 3.90
N GLN A 139 -23.33 4.62 5.22
CA GLN A 139 -24.57 5.16 5.78
C GLN A 139 -24.75 6.64 5.47
N TYR A 140 -23.68 7.43 5.61
CA TYR A 140 -23.70 8.84 5.26
C TYR A 140 -24.03 9.06 3.78
N GLN A 141 -23.33 8.39 2.87
CA GLN A 141 -23.55 8.49 1.42
C GLN A 141 -24.96 8.07 1.03
N LEU A 142 -25.46 6.99 1.63
CA LEU A 142 -26.81 6.48 1.37
C LEU A 142 -27.87 7.45 1.89
N LYS A 143 -27.62 8.09 3.04
CA LYS A 143 -28.48 9.16 3.56
C LYS A 143 -28.52 10.36 2.62
N GLU A 144 -27.37 10.86 2.16
CA GLU A 144 -27.30 11.96 1.19
C GLU A 144 -28.05 11.63 -0.11
N LEU A 145 -27.86 10.42 -0.65
CA LEU A 145 -28.56 9.99 -1.87
C LEU A 145 -30.07 9.89 -1.67
N ASN A 146 -30.51 9.39 -0.52
CA ASN A 146 -31.93 9.30 -0.18
C ASN A 146 -32.55 10.69 0.05
N GLU A 147 -31.80 11.63 0.63
CA GLU A 147 -32.26 13.02 0.81
C GLU A 147 -32.30 13.77 -0.53
N PHE A 148 -31.32 13.55 -1.39
CA PHE A 148 -31.29 14.11 -2.75
C PHE A 148 -32.40 13.54 -3.63
N ASN A 149 -32.75 12.25 -3.42
CA ASN A 149 -33.84 11.54 -4.08
C ASN A 149 -33.95 11.80 -5.61
N PRO A 150 -32.85 11.62 -6.37
CA PRO A 150 -32.84 11.95 -7.80
C PRO A 150 -33.83 11.05 -8.56
N GLN A 151 -34.65 11.66 -9.40
CA GLN A 151 -35.59 10.91 -10.22
C GLN A 151 -34.99 10.61 -11.61
N PRO A 152 -35.30 9.44 -12.21
CA PRO A 152 -34.91 9.16 -13.58
C PRO A 152 -35.47 10.21 -14.55
N GLY A 153 -34.60 10.82 -15.36
CA GLY A 153 -35.01 11.85 -16.32
C GLY A 153 -35.23 13.25 -15.74
N GLU A 154 -34.98 13.45 -14.45
CA GLU A 154 -35.18 14.74 -13.77
C GLU A 154 -34.28 15.84 -14.36
N PHE A 155 -33.02 15.51 -14.64
CA PHE A 155 -32.06 16.48 -15.17
C PHE A 155 -32.50 17.02 -16.53
N GLU A 156 -32.94 16.15 -17.43
CA GLU A 156 -33.43 16.54 -18.75
C GLU A 156 -34.67 17.45 -18.64
N GLN A 157 -35.61 17.13 -17.73
CA GLN A 157 -36.78 17.95 -17.48
C GLN A 157 -36.41 19.33 -16.94
N ILE A 158 -35.52 19.40 -15.95
CA ILE A 158 -35.05 20.66 -15.36
C ILE A 158 -34.31 21.50 -16.41
N ASP A 159 -33.48 20.90 -17.27
CA ASP A 159 -32.75 21.60 -18.32
C ASP A 159 -33.69 22.17 -19.39
N GLU A 160 -34.72 21.44 -19.80
CA GLU A 160 -35.76 21.94 -20.72
C GLU A 160 -36.55 23.11 -20.11
N GLU A 161 -36.94 22.99 -18.85
CA GLU A 161 -37.65 24.04 -18.14
C GLU A 161 -36.79 25.29 -17.95
N TYR A 162 -35.52 25.11 -17.58
CA TYR A 162 -34.54 26.18 -17.49
C TYR A 162 -34.40 26.93 -18.82
N LYS A 163 -34.23 26.21 -19.94
CA LYS A 163 -34.16 26.83 -21.28
C LYS A 163 -35.41 27.63 -21.62
N ARG A 164 -36.59 27.09 -21.28
CA ARG A 164 -37.87 27.79 -21.51
C ARG A 164 -37.96 29.08 -20.71
N LEU A 165 -37.60 29.03 -19.43
CA LEU A 165 -37.61 30.19 -18.54
C LEU A 165 -36.58 31.24 -18.96
N ALA A 166 -35.37 30.82 -19.32
CA ALA A 166 -34.32 31.71 -19.83
C ALA A 166 -34.76 32.47 -21.09
N ASN A 167 -35.51 31.81 -21.98
CA ASN A 167 -36.01 32.41 -23.22
C ASN A 167 -37.30 33.23 -23.03
N SER A 168 -37.95 33.18 -21.86
CA SER A 168 -39.27 33.78 -21.63
C SER A 168 -39.31 35.29 -21.87
N GLY A 169 -38.29 36.03 -21.43
CA GLY A 169 -38.21 37.48 -21.63
C GLY A 169 -38.06 37.85 -23.11
N GLN A 170 -37.26 37.08 -23.85
CA GLN A 170 -37.10 37.28 -25.29
C GLN A 170 -38.38 36.93 -26.04
N LEU A 171 -39.03 35.83 -25.70
CA LEU A 171 -40.34 35.44 -26.24
C LEU A 171 -41.40 36.53 -26.02
N LEU A 172 -41.46 37.11 -24.82
CA LEU A 172 -42.39 38.20 -24.49
C LEU A 172 -42.10 39.45 -25.33
N THR A 173 -40.84 39.86 -25.38
CA THR A 173 -40.41 41.06 -26.13
C THR A 173 -40.69 40.89 -27.62
N THR A 174 -40.31 39.75 -28.21
CA THR A 174 -40.54 39.46 -29.62
C THR A 174 -42.03 39.33 -29.94
N SER A 175 -42.83 38.75 -29.05
CA SER A 175 -44.29 38.66 -29.23
C SER A 175 -44.96 40.04 -29.18
N GLN A 176 -44.54 40.90 -28.26
CA GLN A 176 -45.02 42.29 -28.19
C GLN A 176 -44.64 43.09 -29.42
N GLN A 177 -43.40 42.93 -29.91
CA GLN A 177 -42.96 43.54 -31.17
C GLN A 177 -43.80 43.05 -32.36
N ALA A 178 -44.09 41.75 -32.44
CA ALA A 178 -44.96 41.20 -33.48
C ALA A 178 -46.39 41.76 -33.41
N LEU A 179 -46.97 41.87 -32.20
CA LEU A 179 -48.29 42.47 -31.99
C LEU A 179 -48.34 43.94 -32.39
N ALA A 180 -47.31 44.71 -32.03
CA ALA A 180 -47.21 46.12 -32.42
C ALA A 180 -47.16 46.27 -33.96
N ILE A 181 -46.47 45.39 -34.68
CA ILE A 181 -46.44 45.40 -36.15
C ILE A 181 -47.82 45.05 -36.74
N LEU A 182 -48.53 44.10 -36.14
CA LEU A 182 -49.80 43.60 -36.68
C LEU A 182 -50.97 44.58 -36.45
N ALA A 183 -51.14 45.07 -35.23
CA ALA A 183 -52.35 45.80 -34.82
C ALA A 183 -52.11 46.99 -33.88
N ASP A 184 -51.21 46.85 -32.90
CA ASP A 184 -51.15 47.79 -31.77
C ASP A 184 -50.15 48.95 -31.95
N GLY A 185 -49.43 49.00 -33.07
CA GLY A 185 -48.47 50.08 -33.35
C GLY A 185 -49.18 51.39 -33.69
N GLU A 186 -48.83 52.47 -32.98
CA GLU A 186 -49.48 53.79 -33.10
C GLU A 186 -49.28 54.46 -34.47
N ASP A 187 -48.14 54.25 -35.13
CA ASP A 187 -47.82 54.93 -36.39
C ASP A 187 -48.24 54.15 -37.65
N ILE A 188 -47.79 52.90 -37.77
CA ILE A 188 -47.97 52.07 -38.97
C ILE A 188 -48.09 50.61 -38.54
N ASN A 189 -49.31 50.08 -38.56
CA ASN A 189 -49.57 48.66 -38.36
C ASN A 189 -50.21 48.03 -39.61
N LEU A 190 -50.11 46.70 -39.70
CA LEU A 190 -50.56 45.97 -40.89
C LEU A 190 -52.08 46.10 -41.08
N GLN A 191 -52.84 46.10 -39.97
CA GLN A 191 -54.28 46.22 -39.98
C GLN A 191 -54.74 47.56 -40.56
N SER A 192 -54.14 48.67 -40.16
CA SER A 192 -54.46 50.00 -40.68
C SER A 192 -54.10 50.12 -42.16
N ARG A 193 -52.95 49.57 -42.58
CA ARG A 193 -52.57 49.53 -44.01
C ARG A 193 -53.53 48.71 -44.87
N LEU A 194 -53.95 47.53 -44.39
CA LEU A 194 -54.93 46.70 -45.09
C LEU A 194 -56.29 47.39 -45.18
N TYR A 195 -56.70 48.10 -44.12
CA TYR A 195 -57.93 48.87 -44.12
C TYR A 195 -57.90 50.01 -45.16
N THR A 196 -56.80 50.77 -45.22
CA THR A 196 -56.60 51.82 -46.23
C THR A 196 -56.58 51.24 -47.64
N ALA A 197 -55.87 50.14 -47.87
CA ALA A 197 -55.86 49.46 -49.17
C ALA A 197 -57.27 48.99 -49.58
N LYS A 198 -58.04 48.44 -48.65
CA LYS A 198 -59.45 48.07 -48.87
C LYS A 198 -60.29 49.29 -49.27
N GLN A 199 -60.15 50.43 -48.60
CA GLN A 199 -60.90 51.64 -48.97
C GLN A 199 -60.56 52.11 -50.38
N LEU A 200 -59.28 52.15 -50.75
CA LEU A 200 -58.85 52.52 -52.11
C LEU A 200 -59.42 51.56 -53.18
N VAL A 201 -59.42 50.25 -52.92
CA VAL A 201 -60.03 49.27 -53.84
C VAL A 201 -61.54 49.45 -53.93
N THR A 202 -62.20 49.78 -52.81
CA THR A 202 -63.64 50.05 -52.77
C THR A 202 -64.00 51.31 -53.56
N GLU A 203 -63.20 52.37 -53.45
CA GLU A 203 -63.35 53.59 -54.26
C GLU A 203 -63.18 53.29 -55.75
N LEU A 204 -62.16 52.51 -56.13
CA LEU A 204 -61.95 52.09 -57.53
C LEU A 204 -63.14 51.26 -58.07
N ALA A 205 -63.67 50.32 -57.29
CA ALA A 205 -64.86 49.56 -57.67
C ALA A 205 -66.12 50.44 -57.81
N GLY A 206 -66.20 51.55 -57.07
CA GLY A 206 -67.24 52.57 -57.25
C GLY A 206 -67.07 53.42 -58.51
N MET A 207 -65.84 53.54 -59.02
CA MET A 207 -65.52 54.30 -60.25
C MET A 207 -65.68 53.47 -61.53
N ASP A 208 -65.53 52.15 -61.46
CA ASP A 208 -65.75 51.24 -62.60
C ASP A 208 -66.48 49.97 -62.15
N GLY A 209 -67.74 49.83 -62.60
CA GLY A 209 -68.62 48.71 -62.24
C GLY A 209 -68.19 47.33 -62.77
N LYS A 210 -67.15 47.24 -63.61
CA LYS A 210 -66.53 45.96 -64.01
C LYS A 210 -65.49 45.43 -63.03
N LEU A 211 -65.09 46.23 -62.05
CA LEU A 211 -64.11 45.88 -61.00
C LEU A 211 -64.76 45.39 -59.70
N SER A 212 -66.10 45.33 -59.65
CA SER A 212 -66.87 44.72 -58.56
C SER A 212 -66.86 43.19 -58.58
#